data_AF-A0A0Q9UET0-F1
#
_entry.id   AF-A0A0Q9UET0-F1
#
_cell.length_a   1.000
_cell.length_b   1.000
_cell.length_c   1.000
_cell.angle_alpha   90.00
_cell.angle_beta   90.00
_cell.angle_gamma   90.00
#
_symmetry.space_group_name_H-M   'P 1'
#
loop_
_entity.id
_entity.type
_entity.pdbx_description
1 polymer ?
#
loop_
_entity_poly.entity_id
_entity_poly.type
_entity_poly.pdbx_seq_one_letter_code
_entity_poly.pdbx_strand_id
1 'polypeptide(L)'
;MLDLWIEADGTVNVKDADELEAAVEQRRCSAEQADMIRHNGEHGRASFDRRDWPFGDEWTQWRPDPAWPAPGLRDDEHWQVDLVD
;
A
#
# COMPACT_ATOMS: atom_id res chain seq x y z
N MET A 1 -7.56 7.10 2.23
CA MET A 1 -7.01 6.49 1.01
C MET A 1 -7.22 5.00 1.15
N LEU A 2 -7.51 4.22 0.12
CA LEU A 2 -7.99 2.83 0.32
C LEU A 2 -6.84 1.82 0.49
N ASP A 3 -6.88 1.02 1.56
CA ASP A 3 -5.96 -0.10 1.76
C ASP A 3 -6.69 -1.45 1.87
N LEU A 4 -5.96 -2.52 1.57
CA LEU A 4 -6.33 -3.88 1.97
C LEU A 4 -5.38 -4.38 3.06
N TRP A 5 -5.94 -4.87 4.16
CA TRP A 5 -5.21 -5.55 5.22
C TRP A 5 -5.54 -7.04 5.16
N ILE A 6 -4.55 -7.84 4.79
CA ILE A 6 -4.63 -9.30 4.76
C ILE A 6 -4.03 -9.85 6.05
N GLU A 7 -4.84 -10.52 6.84
CA GLU A 7 -4.43 -11.15 8.10
C GLU A 7 -3.65 -12.45 7.85
N ALA A 8 -2.92 -12.92 8.85
CA ALA A 8 -2.13 -14.16 8.76
C ALA A 8 -2.99 -15.41 8.50
N ASP A 9 -4.27 -15.39 8.86
CA ASP A 9 -5.25 -16.45 8.57
C ASP A 9 -5.88 -16.33 7.18
N GLY A 10 -5.51 -15.29 6.42
CA GLY A 10 -6.01 -15.01 5.08
C GLY A 10 -7.27 -14.14 5.04
N THR A 11 -7.78 -13.67 6.18
CA THR A 11 -8.90 -12.72 6.20
C THR A 11 -8.50 -11.40 5.54
N VAL A 12 -9.28 -10.93 4.57
CA VAL A 12 -9.03 -9.65 3.87
C VAL A 12 -9.99 -8.57 4.38
N ASN A 13 -9.43 -7.52 4.96
CA ASN A 13 -10.16 -6.36 5.46
C ASN A 13 -9.92 -5.14 4.58
N VAL A 14 -10.95 -4.31 4.41
CA VAL A 14 -10.81 -2.99 3.78
C VAL A 14 -10.52 -1.96 4.87
N LYS A 15 -9.50 -1.12 4.66
CA LYS A 15 -9.12 -0.04 5.58
C LYS A 15 -9.23 1.32 4.89
N ASP A 16 -9.48 2.35 5.69
CA ASP A 16 -9.41 3.77 5.32
C ASP A 16 -10.29 4.15 4.10
N ALA A 17 -11.42 3.45 3.96
CA ALA A 17 -12.42 3.73 2.92
C ALA A 17 -13.09 5.09 3.11
N ASP A 18 -13.35 5.48 4.36
CA ASP A 18 -13.86 6.79 4.76
C ASP A 18 -12.91 7.93 4.39
N GLU A 19 -11.60 7.71 4.49
CA GLU A 19 -10.62 8.68 4.03
C GLU A 19 -10.62 8.85 2.49
N LEU A 20 -10.95 7.80 1.71
CA LEU A 20 -11.13 7.95 0.26
C LEU A 20 -12.37 8.80 -0.05
N GLU A 21 -13.46 8.61 0.70
CA GLU A 21 -14.66 9.45 0.61
C GLU A 21 -14.33 10.90 0.95
N ALA A 22 -13.63 11.13 2.07
CA ALA A 22 -13.20 12.45 2.49
C ALA A 22 -12.26 13.12 1.47
N ALA A 23 -11.42 12.37 0.77
CA ALA A 23 -10.57 12.89 -0.30
C ALA A 23 -11.38 13.40 -1.51
N VAL A 24 -12.49 12.74 -1.84
CA VAL A 24 -13.43 13.18 -2.87
C VAL A 24 -14.17 14.45 -2.43
N GLU A 25 -14.69 14.47 -1.20
CA GLU A 25 -15.39 15.64 -0.63
C GLU A 25 -14.49 16.88 -0.62
N GLN A 26 -13.21 16.69 -0.27
CA GLN A 26 -12.20 17.73 -0.22
C GLN A 26 -11.60 18.06 -1.60
N ARG A 27 -12.08 17.43 -2.67
CA ARG A 27 -11.61 17.60 -4.06
C ARG A 27 -10.13 17.30 -4.28
N ARG A 28 -9.53 16.48 -3.42
CA ARG A 28 -8.17 15.94 -3.60
C ARG A 28 -8.14 14.76 -4.57
N CYS A 29 -9.30 14.16 -4.81
CA CYS A 29 -9.52 13.04 -5.72
C CYS A 29 -10.87 13.24 -6.43
N SER A 30 -10.96 12.91 -7.72
CA SER A 30 -12.25 12.90 -8.43
C SER A 30 -13.04 11.64 -8.07
N ALA A 31 -14.36 11.65 -8.33
CA ALA A 31 -15.18 10.44 -8.14
C ALA A 31 -14.71 9.28 -9.04
N GLU A 32 -14.32 9.57 -10.28
CA GLU A 32 -13.78 8.59 -11.22
C GLU A 32 -12.45 7.99 -10.71
N GLN A 33 -11.55 8.83 -10.19
CA GLN A 33 -10.31 8.35 -9.59
C GLN A 33 -10.58 7.47 -8.35
N ALA A 34 -11.57 7.82 -7.53
CA ALA A 34 -11.97 6.99 -6.41
C ALA A 34 -12.51 5.62 -6.85
N ASP A 35 -13.29 5.57 -7.94
CA ASP A 35 -13.76 4.30 -8.51
C ASP A 35 -12.62 3.46 -9.07
N MET A 36 -11.62 4.10 -9.71
CA MET A 36 -10.40 3.41 -10.14
C MET A 36 -9.62 2.83 -8.95
N ILE A 37 -9.52 3.56 -7.83
CA ILE A 37 -8.87 3.08 -6.61
C ILE A 37 -9.62 1.86 -6.05
N ARG A 38 -10.95 1.91 -5.97
CA ARG A 38 -11.77 0.77 -5.54
C ARG A 38 -11.55 -0.43 -6.46
N HIS A 39 -11.59 -0.21 -7.77
CA HIS A 39 -11.34 -1.25 -8.76
C HIS A 39 -9.94 -1.88 -8.60
N ASN A 40 -8.93 -1.07 -8.32
CA ASN A 40 -7.59 -1.56 -8.03
C ASN A 40 -7.51 -2.38 -6.74
N GLY A 41 -8.30 -2.02 -5.72
CA GLY A 41 -8.49 -2.85 -4.52
C GLY A 41 -9.04 -4.23 -4.87
N GLU A 42 -10.05 -4.31 -5.73
CA GLU A 42 -10.60 -5.60 -6.19
C GLU A 42 -9.54 -6.46 -6.91
N HIS A 43 -8.66 -5.84 -7.71
CA HIS A 43 -7.52 -6.53 -8.33
C HIS A 43 -6.53 -7.05 -7.28
N GLY A 44 -6.21 -6.23 -6.27
CA GLY A 44 -5.34 -6.64 -5.16
C GLY A 44 -5.87 -7.88 -4.44
N ARG A 45 -7.17 -7.90 -4.13
CA ARG A 45 -7.81 -9.07 -3.51
C ARG A 45 -7.78 -10.29 -4.43
N ALA A 46 -8.10 -10.12 -5.71
CA ALA A 46 -8.07 -11.22 -6.67
C ALA A 46 -6.65 -11.80 -6.86
N SER A 47 -5.61 -10.97 -6.80
CA SER A 47 -4.22 -11.43 -6.82
C SER A 47 -3.85 -12.22 -5.56
N PHE A 48 -4.33 -11.79 -4.39
CA PHE A 48 -4.17 -12.57 -3.16
C PHE A 48 -4.87 -13.93 -3.23
N ASP A 49 -6.13 -13.97 -3.71
CA ASP A 49 -6.89 -15.21 -3.87
C ASP A 49 -6.19 -16.23 -4.79
N ARG A 50 -5.48 -15.74 -5.81
CA ARG A 50 -4.68 -16.57 -6.74
C ARG A 50 -3.28 -16.91 -6.21
N ARG A 51 -2.85 -16.32 -5.10
CA ARG A 51 -1.46 -16.33 -4.60
C ARG A 51 -0.45 -15.87 -5.65
N ASP A 52 -0.83 -14.88 -6.43
CA ASP A 52 0.11 -14.22 -7.34
C ASP A 52 1.17 -13.47 -6.52
N TRP A 53 2.30 -13.13 -7.14
CA TRP A 53 3.30 -12.28 -6.50
C TRP A 53 2.67 -10.97 -5.99
N PRO A 54 2.96 -10.48 -4.77
CA PRO A 54 4.01 -10.94 -3.84
C PRO A 54 3.51 -11.89 -2.72
N PHE A 55 2.36 -12.55 -2.87
CA PHE A 55 1.73 -13.33 -1.79
C PHE A 55 2.30 -14.74 -1.58
N GLY A 56 3.55 -14.97 -2.00
CA GLY A 56 4.26 -16.22 -1.76
C GLY A 56 4.69 -16.36 -0.29
N ASP A 57 4.62 -17.58 0.25
CA ASP A 57 4.97 -17.88 1.64
C ASP A 57 6.41 -17.47 2.00
N GLU A 58 7.30 -17.42 1.01
CA GLU A 58 8.69 -17.02 1.20
C GLU A 58 8.83 -15.63 1.84
N TRP A 59 7.90 -14.71 1.58
CA TRP A 59 7.94 -13.36 2.12
C TRP A 59 7.53 -13.29 3.60
N THR A 60 6.66 -14.19 4.06
CA THR A 60 6.28 -14.28 5.48
C THR A 60 7.36 -14.95 6.34
N GLN A 61 8.19 -15.77 5.71
CA GLN A 61 9.29 -16.49 6.34
C GLN A 61 10.63 -15.74 6.24
N TRP A 62 10.72 -14.76 5.35
CA TRP A 62 11.90 -13.95 5.13
C TRP A 62 12.42 -13.31 6.43
N ARG A 63 13.74 -13.22 6.55
CA ARG A 63 14.45 -12.55 7.64
C ARG A 63 15.52 -11.65 7.05
N PRO A 64 15.68 -10.40 7.54
CA PRO A 64 16.77 -9.54 7.12
C PRO A 64 18.13 -10.11 7.56
N ASP A 65 19.18 -9.76 6.82
CA ASP A 65 20.54 -10.02 7.27
C ASP A 65 20.81 -9.21 8.55
N PRO A 66 21.18 -9.83 9.68
CA PRO A 66 21.44 -9.13 10.93
C PRO A 66 22.64 -8.18 10.88
N ALA A 67 23.50 -8.30 9.87
CA ALA A 67 24.63 -7.39 9.65
C ALA A 67 24.23 -6.11 8.91
N TRP A 68 23.01 -6.00 8.38
CA TRP A 68 22.56 -4.77 7.73
C TRP A 68 22.46 -3.63 8.75
N PRO A 69 23.17 -2.50 8.55
CA PRO A 69 23.03 -1.35 9.42
C PRO A 69 21.67 -0.71 9.22
N ALA A 70 21.17 -0.02 10.24
CA ALA A 70 20.04 0.89 10.04
C ALA A 70 20.43 1.95 8.99
N PRO A 71 19.60 2.20 7.96
CA PRO A 71 19.88 3.28 7.02
C PRO A 71 19.77 4.62 7.77
N GLY A 72 20.80 5.45 7.64
CA GLY A 72 20.80 6.83 8.12
C GLY A 72 20.49 7.78 6.97
N LEU A 73 19.78 8.86 7.27
CA LEU A 73 19.73 10.03 6.39
C LEU A 73 21.01 10.82 6.62
N ARG A 74 21.71 11.23 5.55
CA ARG A 74 22.88 12.12 5.70
C ARG A 74 22.43 13.52 6.11
N ASP A 75 23.30 14.27 6.79
CA ASP A 75 22.99 15.61 7.30
C ASP A 75 22.59 16.61 6.18
N ASP A 76 23.05 16.37 4.95
CA ASP A 76 22.75 17.15 3.75
C ASP A 76 21.56 16.60 2.93
N GLU A 77 21.04 15.42 3.29
CA GLU A 77 19.88 14.81 2.67
C GLU A 77 18.58 15.23 3.37
N HIS A 78 17.54 15.45 2.58
CA HIS A 78 16.21 15.77 3.07
C HIS A 78 15.17 14.96 2.29
N TRP A 79 14.11 14.54 2.98
CA TRP A 79 13.02 13.77 2.38
C TRP A 79 12.10 14.59 1.45
N GLN A 80 12.34 15.90 1.37
CA GLN A 80 11.68 16.76 0.37
C GLN A 80 12.36 16.55 -0.98
N VAL A 81 11.86 15.58 -1.73
CA VAL A 81 12.19 15.44 -3.13
C VAL A 81 11.04 16.07 -3.91
N ASP A 82 11.28 17.23 -4.54
CA ASP A 82 10.36 17.75 -5.55
C ASP A 82 10.48 16.85 -6.78
N LEU A 83 9.62 15.83 -6.86
CA LEU A 83 9.57 14.87 -7.96
C LEU A 83 8.83 15.40 -9.20
N VAL A 84 8.55 16.69 -9.22
CA VAL A 84 7.87 17.40 -10.31
C VAL A 84 8.74 18.59 -10.73
N ASP A 85 9.51 18.37 -11.80
CA ASP A 85 9.86 19.41 -12.76
C ASP A 85 8.71 19.56 -13.79
#